data_AF-A0A9J7A6K9-F1
#
_entry.id   AF-A0A9J7A6K9-F1
#
_cell.length_a   1.000
_cell.length_b   1.000
_cell.length_c   1.000
_cell.angle_alpha   90.00
_cell.angle_beta   90.00
_cell.angle_gamma   90.00
#
_symmetry.space_group_name_H-M   'P 1'
#
loop_
_entity.id
_entity.type
_entity.pdbx_description
1 polymer ?
#
loop_
_entity_poly.entity_id
_entity_poly.type
_entity_poly.pdbx_seq_one_letter_code
_entity_poly.pdbx_strand_id
1 'polypeptide(L)'
;MKPLPLCLAALMLALLAGCGWHLRGSLMPPLDIDNIRIVSAEQHTQLLRELEEALLDQDIQVVEQDADYTLALAEEELRRRTVGVGADSLAAAFELRLSINYQLLDANGALISQQEQASISRSYDATDTTGLEREQDLLLGEMRRDLARQILRRTYFILQENTP
;
A
#
# COMPACT_ATOMS: atom_id res chain seq x y z
N MET A 1 -47.32 1.51 -39.49
CA MET A 1 -46.54 0.35 -38.98
C MET A 1 -45.82 0.83 -37.74
N LYS A 2 -46.08 0.20 -36.58
CA LYS A 2 -45.81 0.74 -35.24
C LYS A 2 -44.29 0.64 -34.91
N PRO A 3 -43.57 1.74 -34.61
CA PRO A 3 -42.12 1.72 -34.29
C PRO A 3 -41.81 1.20 -32.87
N LEU A 4 -42.81 0.63 -32.19
CA LEU A 4 -42.75 0.10 -30.83
C LEU A 4 -41.57 -0.86 -30.53
N PRO A 5 -41.21 -1.81 -31.43
CA PRO A 5 -40.12 -2.74 -31.13
C PRO A 5 -38.73 -2.07 -31.17
N LEU A 6 -38.57 -1.01 -31.96
CA LEU A 6 -37.31 -0.28 -32.09
C LEU A 6 -36.99 0.52 -30.81
N CYS A 7 -38.01 1.16 -30.22
CA CYS A 7 -37.86 1.88 -28.96
C CYS A 7 -37.57 0.95 -27.78
N LEU A 8 -38.15 -0.25 -27.76
CA LEU A 8 -37.91 -1.24 -26.71
C LEU A 8 -36.46 -1.78 -26.76
N ALA A 9 -35.96 -2.03 -27.97
CA ALA A 9 -34.57 -2.45 -28.18
C ALA A 9 -33.58 -1.35 -27.75
N ALA A 10 -33.84 -0.09 -28.11
CA ALA A 10 -33.00 1.04 -27.70
C ALA A 10 -32.97 1.23 -26.17
N LEU A 11 -34.12 1.06 -25.50
CA LEU A 11 -34.21 1.13 -24.05
C LEU A 11 -33.43 -0.01 -23.36
N MET A 12 -33.50 -1.23 -23.91
CA MET A 12 -32.69 -2.35 -23.42
C MET A 12 -31.19 -2.09 -23.60
N LEU A 13 -30.73 -1.58 -24.75
CA LEU A 13 -29.31 -1.25 -24.94
C LEU A 13 -28.82 -0.16 -23.97
N ALA A 14 -29.64 0.84 -23.66
CA ALA A 14 -29.28 1.89 -22.70
C ALA A 14 -29.14 1.35 -21.27
N LEU A 15 -29.95 0.36 -20.88
CA LEU A 15 -29.85 -0.32 -19.58
C LEU A 15 -28.57 -1.16 -19.44
N LEU A 16 -28.00 -1.67 -20.55
CA LEU A 16 -26.72 -2.40 -20.54
C LEU A 16 -25.49 -1.48 -20.50
N ALA A 17 -25.60 -0.23 -20.95
CA ALA A 17 -24.49 0.74 -20.95
C ALA A 17 -24.32 1.49 -19.60
N GLY A 18 -25.18 1.20 -18.61
CA GLY A 18 -25.32 1.97 -17.36
C GLY A 18 -24.53 1.47 -16.15
N CYS A 19 -23.68 0.46 -16.27
CA CYS A 19 -22.72 0.16 -15.20
C CYS A 19 -21.68 1.28 -15.23
N GLY A 20 -21.85 2.33 -14.42
CA GLY A 20 -21.00 3.54 -14.33
C GLY A 20 -19.56 3.28 -13.87
N TRP A 21 -18.93 2.26 -14.44
CA TRP A 21 -17.53 1.93 -14.34
C TRP A 21 -16.75 2.98 -15.11
N HIS A 22 -16.22 3.94 -14.39
CA HIS A 22 -15.13 4.75 -14.91
C HIS A 22 -13.85 3.97 -14.68
N LEU A 23 -12.95 3.93 -15.67
CA LEU A 23 -11.58 3.49 -15.42
C LEU A 23 -11.06 4.36 -14.27
N ARG A 24 -10.81 3.73 -13.12
CA ARG A 24 -10.06 4.36 -12.04
C ARG A 24 -8.73 4.72 -12.70
N GLY A 25 -8.50 6.02 -12.94
CA GLY A 25 -7.26 6.51 -13.54
C GLY A 25 -6.04 6.08 -12.71
N SER A 26 -4.86 6.63 -12.99
CA SER A 26 -3.67 6.33 -12.19
C SER A 26 -3.99 6.39 -10.69
N LEU A 27 -3.65 5.31 -9.96
CA LEU A 27 -3.89 5.18 -8.50
C LEU A 27 -3.12 6.23 -7.70
N MET A 28 -2.17 6.89 -8.35
CA MET A 28 -1.35 7.95 -7.82
C MET A 28 -1.51 9.15 -8.77
N PRO A 29 -2.12 10.26 -8.29
CA PRO A 29 -2.08 11.50 -9.05
C PRO A 29 -0.61 11.90 -9.28
N PRO A 30 -0.27 12.53 -10.42
CA PRO A 30 1.10 12.96 -10.65
C PRO A 30 1.52 13.89 -9.52
N LEU A 31 2.64 13.58 -8.88
CA LEU A 31 3.31 14.52 -7.99
C LEU A 31 4.27 15.35 -8.82
N ASP A 32 4.31 16.64 -8.53
CA ASP A 32 5.31 17.55 -9.06
C ASP A 32 6.56 17.51 -8.16
N ILE A 33 7.11 16.30 -7.98
CA ILE A 33 8.37 16.09 -7.26
C ILE A 33 9.27 15.22 -8.12
N ASP A 34 10.54 15.62 -8.26
CA ASP A 34 11.50 14.89 -9.08
C ASP A 34 12.25 13.83 -8.24
N ASN A 35 12.42 14.10 -6.95
CA ASN A 35 13.23 13.26 -6.08
C ASN A 35 12.71 13.22 -4.63
N ILE A 36 13.12 12.18 -3.91
CA ILE A 36 12.86 12.02 -2.48
C ILE A 36 14.02 11.26 -1.83
N ARG A 37 14.33 11.57 -0.58
CA ARG A 37 15.26 10.77 0.24
C ARG A 37 14.48 9.83 1.13
N ILE A 38 14.91 8.57 1.24
CA ILE A 38 14.40 7.63 2.23
C ILE A 38 15.46 7.46 3.33
N VAL A 39 15.08 7.73 4.57
CA VAL A 39 15.90 7.43 5.75
C VAL A 39 15.16 6.39 6.57
N SER A 40 15.84 5.35 7.00
CA SER A 40 15.24 4.27 7.79
C SER A 40 16.10 3.93 9.00
N ALA A 41 15.44 3.59 10.12
CA ALA A 41 16.10 3.01 11.28
C ALA A 41 16.78 1.66 10.95
N GLU A 42 16.17 0.87 10.06
CA GLU A 42 16.69 -0.41 9.60
C GLU A 42 17.14 -0.33 8.15
N GLN A 43 18.38 -0.76 7.87
CA GLN A 43 18.95 -0.76 6.52
C GLN A 43 18.66 -2.08 5.80
N HIS A 44 18.60 -2.03 4.45
CA HIS A 44 18.47 -3.19 3.57
C HIS A 44 17.21 -4.05 3.79
N THR A 45 16.15 -3.50 4.38
CA THR A 45 14.90 -4.24 4.57
C THR A 45 14.19 -4.45 3.23
N GLN A 46 13.32 -5.46 3.17
CA GLN A 46 12.49 -5.65 1.98
C GLN A 46 11.54 -4.46 1.77
N LEU A 47 11.02 -3.86 2.84
CA LEU A 47 10.13 -2.71 2.72
C LEU A 47 10.79 -1.51 2.02
N LEU A 48 12.08 -1.22 2.31
CA LEU A 48 12.80 -0.15 1.60
C LEU A 48 12.86 -0.42 0.10
N ARG A 49 13.20 -1.66 -0.30
CA ARG A 49 13.26 -2.01 -1.73
C ARG A 49 11.90 -1.83 -2.41
N GLU A 50 10.82 -2.28 -1.77
CA GLU A 50 9.47 -2.13 -2.31
C GLU A 50 9.03 -0.66 -2.38
N LEU A 51 9.53 0.21 -1.49
CA LEU A 51 9.31 1.66 -1.56
C LEU A 51 10.10 2.31 -2.70
N GLU A 52 11.39 1.97 -2.83
CA GLU A 52 12.26 2.45 -3.91
C GLU A 52 11.72 2.06 -5.28
N GLU A 53 11.37 0.77 -5.47
CA GLU A 53 10.77 0.27 -6.71
C GLU A 53 9.46 1.00 -7.04
N ALA A 54 8.58 1.20 -6.05
CA ALA A 54 7.31 1.87 -6.28
C ALA A 54 7.44 3.38 -6.55
N LEU A 55 8.51 4.04 -6.08
CA LEU A 55 8.83 5.43 -6.44
C LEU A 55 9.41 5.52 -7.85
N LEU A 56 10.31 4.60 -8.21
CA LEU A 56 10.88 4.51 -9.56
C LEU A 56 9.81 4.22 -10.62
N ASP A 57 8.81 3.39 -10.30
CA ASP A 57 7.62 3.15 -11.14
C ASP A 57 6.79 4.42 -11.41
N GLN A 58 7.04 5.50 -10.67
CA GLN A 58 6.40 6.81 -10.82
C GLN A 58 7.40 7.88 -11.31
N ASP A 59 8.55 7.47 -11.84
CA ASP A 59 9.64 8.34 -12.31
C ASP A 59 10.29 9.22 -11.22
N ILE A 60 10.03 8.96 -9.94
CA ILE A 60 10.61 9.70 -8.81
C ILE A 60 11.93 9.06 -8.39
N GLN A 61 13.00 9.84 -8.35
CA GLN A 61 14.33 9.34 -8.01
C GLN A 61 14.55 9.30 -6.50
N VAL A 62 15.07 8.18 -5.98
CA VAL A 62 15.53 8.11 -4.60
C VAL A 62 16.98 8.60 -4.52
N VAL A 63 17.21 9.68 -3.77
CA VAL A 63 18.53 10.34 -3.68
C VAL A 63 19.03 10.41 -2.23
N GLU A 64 20.34 10.42 -2.05
CA GLU A 64 20.99 10.48 -0.73
C GLU A 64 21.09 11.90 -0.17
N GLN A 65 21.18 12.90 -1.05
CA GLN A 65 21.43 14.31 -0.74
C GLN A 65 20.59 15.22 -1.64
N ASP A 66 20.41 16.47 -1.23
CA ASP A 66 19.71 17.52 -1.97
C ASP A 66 18.30 17.10 -2.43
N ALA A 67 17.58 16.37 -1.57
CA ALA A 67 16.21 15.94 -1.83
C ALA A 67 15.19 17.02 -1.49
N ASP A 68 14.14 17.14 -2.30
CA ASP A 68 13.01 18.04 -2.05
C ASP A 68 12.27 17.65 -0.75
N TYR A 69 12.21 16.34 -0.49
CA TYR A 69 11.55 15.76 0.66
C TYR A 69 12.35 14.59 1.25
N THR A 70 12.19 14.35 2.55
CA THR A 70 12.70 13.13 3.20
C THR A 70 11.56 12.33 3.83
N LEU A 71 11.40 11.07 3.40
CA LEU A 71 10.57 10.07 4.04
C LEU A 71 11.40 9.35 5.11
N ALA A 72 11.14 9.63 6.38
CA ALA A 72 11.83 9.01 7.50
C ALA A 72 10.99 7.88 8.11
N LEU A 73 11.51 6.66 8.07
CA LEU A 73 10.89 5.43 8.55
C LEU A 73 11.48 5.01 9.91
N ALA A 74 10.62 4.63 10.85
CA ALA A 74 11.02 3.96 12.08
C ALA A 74 11.27 2.46 11.84
N GLU A 75 11.41 1.69 12.92
CA GLU A 75 11.55 0.23 12.86
C GLU A 75 10.25 -0.45 12.43
N GLU A 76 10.36 -1.55 11.68
CA GLU A 76 9.24 -2.40 11.29
C GLU A 76 8.76 -3.25 12.48
N GLU A 77 7.50 -3.10 12.88
CA GLU A 77 6.88 -3.92 13.93
C GLU A 77 6.08 -5.08 13.31
N LEU A 78 6.54 -6.32 13.52
CA LEU A 78 5.79 -7.54 13.21
C LEU A 78 5.22 -8.16 14.48
N ARG A 79 3.89 -8.33 14.52
CA ARG A 79 3.18 -9.06 15.58
C ARG A 79 2.48 -10.27 15.01
N ARG A 80 2.63 -11.42 15.67
CA ARG A 80 1.91 -12.66 15.34
C ARG A 80 1.03 -13.08 16.51
N ARG A 81 -0.23 -13.42 16.24
CA ARG A 81 -1.15 -13.98 17.25
C ARG A 81 -1.97 -15.14 16.69
N THR A 82 -2.39 -16.05 17.56
CA THR A 82 -3.33 -17.12 17.20
C THR A 82 -4.74 -16.55 17.09
N VAL A 83 -5.44 -16.84 15.99
CA VAL A 83 -6.83 -16.39 15.74
C VAL A 83 -7.81 -17.53 15.56
N GLY A 84 -7.34 -18.78 15.51
CA GLY A 84 -8.17 -19.98 15.51
C GLY A 84 -7.51 -21.12 16.28
N VAL A 85 -8.32 -21.97 16.92
CA VAL A 85 -7.88 -23.16 17.66
C VAL A 85 -8.54 -24.39 17.04
N GLY A 86 -7.75 -25.41 16.74
CA GLY A 86 -8.18 -26.69 16.19
C GLY A 86 -8.83 -27.60 17.23
N ALA A 87 -9.46 -28.68 16.77
CA ALA A 87 -10.10 -29.69 17.64
C ALA A 87 -9.10 -30.42 18.56
N ASP A 88 -7.82 -30.39 18.20
CA ASP A 88 -6.66 -30.90 18.94
C ASP A 88 -6.06 -29.87 19.93
N SER A 89 -6.70 -28.70 20.08
CA SER A 89 -6.22 -27.56 20.87
C SER A 89 -4.95 -26.88 20.33
N LEU A 90 -4.53 -27.19 19.10
CA LEU A 90 -3.42 -26.50 18.43
C LEU A 90 -3.91 -25.23 17.72
N ALA A 91 -2.99 -24.32 17.36
CA ALA A 91 -3.34 -23.16 16.56
C ALA A 91 -3.79 -23.61 15.16
N ALA A 92 -5.01 -23.27 14.76
CA ALA A 92 -5.53 -23.54 13.43
C ALA A 92 -5.22 -22.41 12.44
N ALA A 93 -5.00 -21.19 12.94
CA ALA A 93 -4.64 -20.05 12.12
C ALA A 93 -3.86 -19.00 12.93
N PHE A 94 -2.94 -18.33 12.25
CA PHE A 94 -2.22 -17.18 12.77
C PHE A 94 -2.64 -15.91 12.04
N GLU A 95 -2.66 -14.78 12.75
CA GLU A 95 -2.73 -13.45 12.18
C GLU A 95 -1.38 -12.76 12.35
N LEU A 96 -0.86 -12.22 11.25
CA LEU A 96 0.28 -11.31 11.20
C LEU A 96 -0.24 -9.89 11.12
N ARG A 97 0.32 -9.00 11.94
CA ARG A 97 0.17 -7.56 11.84
C ARG A 97 1.55 -6.94 11.62
N LEU A 98 1.71 -6.30 10.47
CA LEU A 98 2.89 -5.54 10.10
C LEU A 98 2.56 -4.06 10.23
N SER A 99 3.40 -3.29 10.91
CA SER A 99 3.21 -1.85 11.06
C SER A 99 4.52 -1.10 11.09
N ILE A 100 4.50 0.15 10.65
CA ILE A 100 5.65 1.04 10.70
C ILE A 100 5.19 2.47 10.93
N ASN A 101 5.91 3.20 11.78
CA ASN A 101 5.73 4.63 11.95
C ASN A 101 6.66 5.38 10.99
N TYR A 102 6.19 6.49 10.44
CA TYR A 102 6.99 7.30 9.53
C TYR A 102 6.58 8.77 9.58
N GLN A 103 7.43 9.63 9.06
CA GLN A 103 7.19 11.07 8.97
C GLN A 103 7.78 11.63 7.67
N LEU A 104 7.21 12.75 7.22
CA LEU A 104 7.67 13.45 6.04
C LEU A 104 8.27 14.79 6.42
N LEU A 105 9.44 15.08 5.86
CA LEU A 105 10.22 16.27 6.12
C LEU A 105 10.41 17.04 4.80
N ASP A 106 10.46 18.37 4.88
CA ASP A 106 10.86 19.23 3.76
C ASP A 106 12.38 19.20 3.53
N ALA A 107 12.86 19.90 2.51
CA ALA A 107 14.28 20.03 2.19
C ALA A 107 15.13 20.63 3.35
N ASN A 108 14.51 21.38 4.27
CA ASN A 108 15.18 21.97 5.44
C ASN A 108 15.15 21.03 6.67
N GLY A 109 14.50 19.88 6.58
CA GLY A 109 14.30 18.96 7.68
C GLY A 109 13.17 19.36 8.65
N ALA A 110 12.29 20.28 8.26
CA ALA A 110 11.08 20.61 9.01
C ALA A 110 9.98 19.58 8.76
N LEU A 111 9.21 19.24 9.80
CA LEU A 111 8.08 18.32 9.69
C LEU A 111 6.96 18.93 8.85
N ILE A 112 6.54 18.22 7.80
CA ILE A 112 5.38 18.58 6.97
C ILE A 112 4.08 18.10 7.62
N SER A 113 4.12 16.95 8.29
CA SER A 113 2.98 16.35 8.97
C SER A 113 3.35 15.82 10.34
N GLN A 114 2.33 15.49 11.14
CA GLN A 114 2.53 14.65 12.31
C GLN A 114 3.01 13.24 11.88
N GLN A 115 3.55 12.50 12.84
CA GLN A 115 3.95 11.11 12.62
C GLN A 115 2.74 10.28 12.18
N GLU A 116 2.90 9.57 11.07
CA GLU A 116 1.91 8.69 10.49
C GLU A 116 2.24 7.22 10.82
N GLN A 117 1.23 6.36 10.75
CA GLN A 117 1.41 4.91 10.90
C GLN A 117 0.75 4.18 9.73
N ALA A 118 1.52 3.33 9.06
CA ALA A 118 0.98 2.34 8.12
C ALA A 118 0.87 0.99 8.82
N SER A 119 -0.19 0.23 8.54
CA SER A 119 -0.35 -1.11 9.09
C SER A 119 -1.20 -2.01 8.21
N ILE A 120 -0.82 -3.29 8.17
CA ILE A 120 -1.50 -4.35 7.43
C ILE A 120 -1.67 -5.56 8.33
N SER A 121 -2.82 -6.22 8.21
CA SER A 121 -3.08 -7.49 8.89
C SER A 121 -3.58 -8.54 7.91
N ARG A 122 -3.05 -9.76 8.03
CA ARG A 122 -3.39 -10.93 7.23
C ARG A 122 -3.37 -12.17 8.10
N SER A 123 -4.24 -13.11 7.82
CA SER A 123 -4.26 -14.43 8.47
C SER A 123 -3.86 -15.52 7.50
N TYR A 124 -3.22 -16.56 8.00
CA TYR A 124 -2.89 -17.78 7.25
C TYR A 124 -3.17 -19.02 8.10
N ASP A 125 -3.42 -20.13 7.41
CA ASP A 125 -3.76 -21.40 8.02
C ASP A 125 -2.51 -22.02 8.69
N ALA A 126 -2.71 -22.71 9.81
CA ALA A 126 -1.64 -23.36 10.57
C ALA A 126 -1.87 -24.86 10.79
N THR A 127 -2.89 -25.43 10.14
CA THR A 127 -3.26 -26.85 10.24
C THR A 127 -2.28 -27.75 9.49
N ASP A 128 -1.67 -27.27 8.40
CA ASP A 128 -0.51 -27.94 7.79
C ASP A 128 0.79 -27.32 8.33
N THR A 129 1.56 -28.13 9.03
CA THR A 129 2.84 -27.71 9.61
C THR A 129 3.99 -27.74 8.60
N THR A 130 3.81 -28.43 7.46
CA THR A 130 4.84 -28.56 6.44
C THR A 130 4.90 -27.29 5.59
N GLY A 131 6.00 -26.54 5.68
CA GLY A 131 6.19 -25.35 4.86
C GLY A 131 5.53 -24.08 5.42
N LEU A 132 5.02 -24.13 6.64
CA LEU A 132 4.39 -22.99 7.32
C LEU A 132 5.31 -21.74 7.37
N GLU A 133 6.61 -21.93 7.60
CA GLU A 133 7.59 -20.82 7.57
C GLU A 133 7.68 -20.19 6.17
N ARG A 134 7.67 -21.01 5.12
CA ARG A 134 7.73 -20.53 3.74
C ARG A 134 6.47 -19.77 3.35
N GLU A 135 5.30 -20.25 3.76
CA GLU A 135 4.03 -19.54 3.58
C GLU A 135 4.04 -18.19 4.30
N GLN A 136 4.51 -18.17 5.56
CA GLN A 136 4.66 -16.95 6.33
C GLN A 136 5.59 -15.95 5.63
N ASP A 137 6.75 -16.39 5.12
CA ASP A 137 7.72 -15.52 4.44
C ASP A 137 7.17 -14.94 3.13
N LEU A 138 6.45 -15.76 2.34
CA LEU A 138 5.78 -15.31 1.12
C LEU A 138 4.71 -14.25 1.45
N LEU A 139 3.89 -14.52 2.46
CA LEU A 139 2.86 -13.60 2.92
C LEU A 139 3.45 -12.30 3.44
N LEU A 140 4.55 -12.35 4.21
CA LEU A 140 5.24 -11.15 4.68
C LEU A 140 5.79 -10.30 3.52
N GLY A 141 6.30 -10.94 2.47
CA GLY A 141 6.72 -10.24 1.26
C GLY A 141 5.57 -9.50 0.57
N GLU A 142 4.40 -10.13 0.47
CA GLU A 142 3.18 -9.48 -0.04
C GLU A 142 2.70 -8.34 0.86
N MET A 143 2.72 -8.56 2.18
CA MET A 143 2.34 -7.52 3.15
C MET A 143 3.26 -6.29 3.05
N ARG A 144 4.56 -6.47 2.84
CA ARG A 144 5.50 -5.35 2.65
C ARG A 144 5.23 -4.56 1.36
N ARG A 145 4.92 -5.24 0.26
CA ARG A 145 4.46 -4.60 -0.99
C ARG A 145 3.22 -3.75 -0.77
N ASP A 146 2.21 -4.30 -0.11
CA ASP A 146 0.99 -3.57 0.17
C ASP A 146 1.24 -2.38 1.12
N LEU A 147 2.14 -2.55 2.09
CA LEU A 147 2.50 -1.52 3.08
C LEU A 147 3.24 -0.36 2.41
N ALA A 148 4.21 -0.64 1.54
CA ALA A 148 4.91 0.36 0.74
C ALA A 148 3.92 1.22 -0.06
N ARG A 149 2.98 0.57 -0.77
CA ARG A 149 1.93 1.29 -1.51
C ARG A 149 1.03 2.12 -0.61
N GLN A 150 0.74 1.66 0.61
CA GLN A 150 -0.05 2.43 1.58
C GLN A 150 0.68 3.68 2.04
N ILE A 151 1.98 3.56 2.36
CA ILE A 151 2.85 4.68 2.72
C ILE A 151 2.86 5.70 1.59
N LEU A 152 3.19 5.29 0.36
CA LEU A 152 3.28 6.23 -0.78
C LEU A 152 1.96 6.93 -1.08
N ARG A 153 0.83 6.23 -1.05
CA ARG A 153 -0.49 6.88 -1.23
C ARG A 153 -0.74 7.95 -0.17
N ARG A 154 -0.35 7.71 1.08
CA ARG A 154 -0.53 8.67 2.16
C ARG A 154 0.46 9.83 2.06
N THR A 155 1.72 9.56 1.72
CA THR A 155 2.74 10.57 1.42
C THR A 155 2.27 11.51 0.30
N TYR A 156 1.72 10.96 -0.78
CA TYR A 156 1.19 11.73 -1.91
C TYR A 156 0.03 12.63 -1.52
N PHE A 157 -0.88 12.13 -0.69
CA PHE A 157 -1.95 12.95 -0.14
C PHE A 157 -1.41 14.12 0.69
N ILE A 158 -0.44 13.87 1.57
CA ILE A 158 0.17 14.89 2.44
C ILE A 158 0.88 15.96 1.61
N LEU A 159 1.62 15.56 0.58
CA LEU A 159 2.36 16.50 -0.29
C LEU A 159 1.42 17.42 -1.06
N GLN A 160 0.28 16.92 -1.54
CA GLN A 160 -0.72 17.74 -2.23
C GLN A 160 -1.39 18.77 -1.33
N GLU A 161 -1.61 18.44 -0.06
CA GLU A 161 -2.22 19.37 0.91
C GLU A 161 -1.27 20.52 1.28
N ASN A 162 0.04 20.31 1.16
CA ASN A 162 1.09 21.24 1.60
C ASN A 162 1.85 21.89 0.43
N THR A 163 1.38 21.74 -0.81
CA THR A 163 1.91 22.50 -1.95
C THR A 163 1.45 23.96 -1.83
N PRO A 164 2.35 24.96 -1.97
CA PRO A 164 2.01 26.38 -1.86
C PRO A 164 1.08 26.91 -2.97
#